data_AF-A0A7D3X546-F1
#
_entry.id   AF-A0A7D3X546-F1
#
_cell.length_a   1.000
_cell.length_b   1.000
_cell.length_c   1.000
_cell.angle_alpha   90.00
_cell.angle_beta   90.00
_cell.angle_gamma   90.00
#
_symmetry.space_group_name_H-M   'P 1'
#
loop_
_entity.id
_entity.type
_entity.pdbx_description
1 polymer ?
#
loop_
_entity_poly.entity_id
_entity_poly.type
_entity_poly.pdbx_seq_one_letter_code
_entity_poly.pdbx_strand_id
1 'polypeptide(L)'
;MKFIALLLMTCAALSAQAQSNNDLVDVSVTTHGKAWLLPAAQRVEKAYLAWKTNPTSSVRQQAFIAAFPTTAKAFTAIFDPKDFGQLYDGHEYIEVLGQVGVKYPSPVLRRGIAICKTIAGISDAPSYIRHVTIQLSLKYPRLFADEVARLTSAERKALFKMWADEEGIAEDLNYTALTRLMNENGFSIYGAELQRAKQWRMQQPNH
;
A
#
# COMPACT_ATOMS: atom_id res chain seq x y z
N MET A 1 47.06 39.05 -2.53
CA MET A 1 47.89 38.03 -1.88
C MET A 1 46.99 36.81 -1.63
N LYS A 2 46.71 35.93 -2.61
CA LYS A 2 47.47 34.72 -2.99
C LYS A 2 48.10 33.97 -1.81
N PHE A 3 47.40 32.96 -1.30
CA PHE A 3 48.02 31.76 -0.72
C PHE A 3 47.33 30.53 -1.30
N ILE A 4 48.13 29.76 -2.03
CA ILE A 4 47.90 28.40 -2.54
C ILE A 4 48.83 27.51 -1.72
N ALA A 5 48.33 26.39 -1.18
CA ALA A 5 49.08 25.14 -0.94
C ALA A 5 48.06 24.10 -0.44
N LEU A 6 47.60 23.15 -1.25
CA LEU A 6 48.29 21.90 -1.64
C LEU A 6 48.48 20.95 -0.43
N LEU A 7 47.54 20.00 -0.25
CA LEU A 7 47.82 18.76 0.47
C LEU A 7 47.41 17.58 -0.42
N LEU A 8 48.44 16.96 -0.99
CA LEU A 8 48.40 15.74 -1.79
C LEU A 8 48.49 14.52 -0.87
N MET A 9 47.68 13.52 -1.21
CA MET A 9 47.91 12.06 -1.18
C MET A 9 49.04 11.48 -0.30
N THR A 10 48.71 10.41 0.44
CA THR A 10 49.36 9.07 0.38
C THR A 10 48.64 8.12 1.35
N CYS A 11 48.07 7.01 0.86
CA CYS A 11 48.57 5.62 0.94
C CYS A 11 48.08 4.83 2.16
N ALA A 12 47.28 3.79 1.92
CA ALA A 12 47.66 2.40 2.19
C ALA A 12 46.48 1.46 1.86
N ALA A 13 46.68 0.64 0.84
CA ALA A 13 45.92 -0.59 0.65
C ALA A 13 46.31 -1.58 1.76
N LEU A 14 45.33 -2.19 2.42
CA LEU A 14 45.56 -3.37 3.24
C LEU A 14 44.84 -4.56 2.60
N SER A 15 45.66 -5.50 2.17
CA SER A 15 45.33 -6.78 1.55
C SER A 15 44.93 -7.84 2.58
N ALA A 16 43.92 -8.61 2.19
CA ALA A 16 43.85 -10.07 2.23
C ALA A 16 43.80 -10.86 3.56
N GLN A 17 42.89 -11.85 3.51
CA GLN A 17 42.90 -13.18 4.13
C GLN A 17 42.48 -13.36 5.60
N ALA A 18 41.22 -13.76 5.77
CA ALA A 18 40.88 -14.92 6.59
C ALA A 18 39.80 -15.73 5.85
N GLN A 19 40.18 -16.92 5.41
CA GLN A 19 39.35 -17.94 4.79
C GLN A 19 39.63 -19.25 5.55
N SER A 20 38.64 -20.15 5.59
CA SER A 20 38.65 -21.52 6.14
C SER A 20 38.25 -21.61 7.62
N ASN A 21 37.33 -22.46 8.07
CA ASN A 21 36.45 -23.48 7.46
C ASN A 21 35.46 -23.94 8.56
N ASN A 22 34.36 -24.59 8.13
CA ASN A 22 33.48 -25.48 8.91
C ASN A 22 32.62 -24.81 10.02
N ASP A 23 31.30 -24.98 10.11
CA ASP A 23 30.48 -26.13 9.72
C ASP A 23 29.25 -25.70 8.92
N LEU A 24 29.20 -26.15 7.68
CA LEU A 24 27.97 -26.34 6.94
C LEU A 24 27.20 -27.48 7.59
N VAL A 25 26.38 -27.16 8.60
CA VAL A 25 25.16 -27.92 8.81
C VAL A 25 24.19 -27.40 7.78
N ASP A 26 24.21 -28.04 6.61
CA ASP A 26 23.11 -27.99 5.65
C ASP A 26 21.90 -28.66 6.31
N VAL A 27 21.24 -27.91 7.19
CA VAL A 27 19.85 -28.17 7.52
C VAL A 27 19.06 -27.69 6.33
N SER A 28 19.09 -28.49 5.27
CA SER A 28 18.05 -28.54 4.27
C SER A 28 16.77 -28.98 4.98
N VAL A 29 16.19 -28.08 5.76
CA VAL A 29 14.76 -28.07 6.02
C VAL A 29 14.16 -27.85 4.64
N THR A 30 13.85 -28.94 3.96
CA THR A 30 13.00 -28.91 2.78
C THR A 30 11.64 -28.39 3.24
N THR A 31 11.48 -27.07 3.29
CA THR A 31 10.20 -26.38 3.34
C THR A 31 9.43 -26.75 2.09
N HIS A 32 8.77 -27.89 2.15
CA HIS A 32 7.69 -28.25 1.24
C HIS A 32 6.57 -27.24 1.49
N GLY A 33 6.54 -26.12 0.75
CA GLY A 33 5.44 -25.15 0.88
C GLY A 33 5.56 -23.78 0.21
N LYS A 34 6.74 -23.29 -0.20
CA LYS A 34 6.90 -21.90 -0.73
C LYS A 34 7.35 -21.77 -2.19
N ALA A 35 7.57 -22.87 -2.90
CA ALA A 35 8.03 -22.85 -4.29
C ALA A 35 7.00 -22.32 -5.31
N TRP A 36 5.77 -21.99 -4.88
CA TRP A 36 4.64 -21.68 -5.78
C TRP A 36 4.16 -20.22 -5.71
N LEU A 37 4.84 -19.37 -4.93
CA LEU A 37 4.53 -17.95 -4.95
C LEU A 37 4.96 -17.32 -6.28
N LEU A 38 4.07 -16.51 -6.85
CA LEU A 38 4.38 -15.65 -7.97
C LEU A 38 5.57 -14.76 -7.60
N PRO A 39 6.46 -14.41 -8.55
CA PRO A 39 7.60 -13.54 -8.26
C PRO A 39 7.20 -12.21 -7.61
N ALA A 40 6.00 -11.70 -7.89
CA ALA A 40 5.47 -10.50 -7.26
C ALA A 40 5.06 -10.74 -5.79
N ALA A 41 4.39 -11.85 -5.48
CA ALA A 41 4.06 -12.26 -4.12
C ALA A 41 5.33 -12.48 -3.28
N GLN A 42 6.34 -13.16 -3.83
CA GLN A 42 7.65 -13.36 -3.17
C GLN A 42 8.33 -12.02 -2.81
N ARG A 43 8.26 -11.02 -3.69
CA ARG A 43 8.82 -9.69 -3.41
C ARG A 43 8.11 -9.00 -2.26
N VAL A 44 6.77 -9.06 -2.23
CA VAL A 44 5.96 -8.52 -1.13
C VAL A 44 6.30 -9.22 0.17
N GLU A 45 6.28 -10.55 0.19
CA GLU A 45 6.59 -11.35 1.38
C GLU A 45 7.99 -11.07 1.90
N LYS A 46 9.00 -11.06 1.02
CA LYS A 46 10.39 -10.74 1.40
C LYS A 46 10.51 -9.35 2.02
N ALA A 47 9.85 -8.35 1.43
CA ALA A 47 9.90 -6.99 1.94
C ALA A 47 9.16 -6.84 3.28
N TYR A 48 8.04 -7.54 3.45
CA TYR A 48 7.31 -7.63 4.71
C TYR A 48 8.16 -8.27 5.82
N LEU A 49 8.74 -9.44 5.56
CA LEU A 49 9.61 -10.14 6.50
C LEU A 49 10.82 -9.27 6.87
N ALA A 50 11.42 -8.56 5.91
CA ALA A 50 12.46 -7.59 6.19
C ALA A 50 11.93 -6.46 7.10
N TRP A 51 10.78 -5.87 6.81
CA TRP A 51 10.18 -4.84 7.66
C TRP A 51 9.96 -5.34 9.10
N LYS A 52 9.45 -6.57 9.30
CA LYS A 52 9.20 -7.13 10.64
C LYS A 52 10.45 -7.17 11.53
N THR A 53 11.63 -7.44 10.96
CA THR A 53 12.86 -7.50 11.79
C THR A 53 13.33 -6.12 12.26
N ASN A 54 12.89 -5.03 11.61
CA ASN A 54 13.21 -3.67 12.03
C ASN A 54 12.16 -2.69 11.44
N PRO A 55 10.99 -2.55 12.10
CA PRO A 55 9.84 -1.83 11.55
C PRO A 55 10.02 -0.30 11.55
N THR A 56 10.99 0.23 12.31
CA THR A 56 11.29 1.67 12.36
C THR A 56 12.28 2.12 11.28
N SER A 57 12.94 1.18 10.59
CA SER A 57 13.88 1.46 9.51
C SER A 57 13.19 2.08 8.30
N SER A 58 13.53 3.35 7.99
CA SER A 58 13.01 4.08 6.83
C SER A 58 13.28 3.37 5.50
N VAL A 59 14.43 2.70 5.38
CA VAL A 59 14.83 1.94 4.19
C VAL A 59 13.90 0.74 3.99
N ARG A 60 13.61 -0.01 5.06
CA ARG A 60 12.73 -1.19 4.99
C ARG A 60 11.27 -0.82 4.78
N GLN A 61 10.81 0.26 5.41
CA GLN A 61 9.48 0.83 5.17
C GLN A 61 9.30 1.22 3.68
N GLN A 62 10.25 1.94 3.10
CA GLN A 62 10.21 2.31 1.68
C GLN A 62 10.32 1.11 0.75
N ALA A 63 11.19 0.13 1.07
CA ALA A 63 11.30 -1.12 0.31
C ALA A 63 9.96 -1.89 0.31
N PHE A 64 9.25 -1.92 1.44
CA PHE A 64 7.91 -2.52 1.52
C PHE A 64 6.89 -1.80 0.63
N ILE A 65 6.81 -0.46 0.70
CA ILE A 65 5.94 0.33 -0.19
C ILE A 65 6.27 0.07 -1.66
N ALA A 66 7.56 -0.03 -2.01
CA ALA A 66 7.99 -0.29 -3.38
C ALA A 66 7.59 -1.68 -3.87
N ALA A 67 7.68 -2.69 -3.00
CA ALA A 67 7.33 -4.07 -3.31
C ALA A 67 5.81 -4.32 -3.44
N PHE A 68 4.98 -3.54 -2.73
CA PHE A 68 3.52 -3.68 -2.74
C PHE A 68 2.94 -3.59 -4.18
N PRO A 69 1.76 -4.17 -4.50
CA PRO A 69 1.14 -4.06 -5.83
C PRO A 69 0.69 -2.64 -6.21
N THR A 70 0.91 -2.22 -7.48
CA THR A 70 0.56 -0.86 -7.98
C THR A 70 -0.77 -0.81 -8.73
N THR A 71 -1.33 -1.98 -9.07
CA THR A 71 -2.52 -2.10 -9.91
C THR A 71 -3.49 -3.09 -9.29
N ALA A 72 -4.80 -2.94 -9.56
CA ALA A 72 -5.80 -3.89 -9.09
C ALA A 72 -5.50 -5.33 -9.55
N LYS A 73 -5.09 -5.52 -10.81
CA LYS A 73 -4.73 -6.85 -11.34
C LYS A 73 -3.59 -7.51 -10.56
N ALA A 74 -2.53 -6.77 -10.26
CA ALA A 74 -1.42 -7.31 -9.48
C ALA A 74 -1.82 -7.54 -8.02
N PHE A 75 -2.67 -6.68 -7.47
CA PHE A 75 -3.19 -6.80 -6.12
C PHE A 75 -4.05 -8.07 -5.96
N THR A 76 -5.05 -8.27 -6.82
CA THR A 76 -5.93 -9.45 -6.77
C THR A 76 -5.16 -10.73 -7.05
N ALA A 77 -4.21 -10.73 -7.98
CA ALA A 77 -3.36 -11.89 -8.25
C ALA A 77 -2.51 -12.33 -7.03
N ILE A 78 -2.27 -11.44 -6.06
CA ILE A 78 -1.46 -11.74 -4.86
C ILE A 78 -2.34 -12.02 -3.63
N PHE A 79 -3.35 -11.19 -3.39
CA PHE A 79 -4.11 -11.18 -2.13
C PHE A 79 -5.54 -11.71 -2.25
N ASP A 80 -6.06 -11.86 -3.46
CA ASP A 80 -7.39 -12.41 -3.71
C ASP A 80 -7.41 -13.36 -4.93
N PRO A 81 -6.48 -14.33 -5.02
CA PRO A 81 -6.47 -15.27 -6.12
C PRO A 81 -7.62 -16.28 -5.96
N LYS A 82 -8.17 -16.75 -7.09
CA LYS A 82 -9.31 -17.69 -7.12
C LYS A 82 -9.05 -19.03 -6.43
N ASP A 83 -7.78 -19.41 -6.30
CA ASP A 83 -7.34 -20.66 -5.68
C ASP A 83 -7.00 -20.51 -4.19
N PHE A 84 -7.23 -19.32 -3.61
CA PHE A 84 -6.87 -19.00 -2.22
C PHE A 84 -5.38 -19.20 -1.90
N GLY A 85 -4.52 -19.22 -2.92
CA GLY A 85 -3.08 -19.37 -2.78
C GLY A 85 -2.36 -18.05 -2.51
N GLN A 86 -1.10 -17.95 -2.95
CA GLN A 86 -0.29 -16.73 -2.84
C GLN A 86 -0.20 -16.18 -1.40
N LEU A 87 -0.62 -14.93 -1.21
CA LEU A 87 -0.69 -14.26 0.09
C LEU A 87 -2.17 -13.95 0.42
N TYR A 88 -3.08 -14.90 0.15
CA TYR A 88 -4.52 -14.72 0.28
C TYR A 88 -4.96 -14.03 1.59
N ASP A 89 -6.04 -13.26 1.48
CA ASP A 89 -6.60 -12.23 2.38
C ASP A 89 -5.75 -10.96 2.50
N GLY A 90 -4.42 -11.08 2.41
CA GLY A 90 -3.49 -9.97 2.48
C GLY A 90 -3.56 -9.12 3.77
N HIS A 91 -4.29 -9.55 4.81
CA HIS A 91 -4.65 -8.73 5.96
C HIS A 91 -3.42 -8.12 6.62
N GLU A 92 -2.44 -8.96 6.99
CA GLU A 92 -1.21 -8.51 7.66
C GLU A 92 -0.37 -7.57 6.77
N TYR A 93 -0.36 -7.78 5.46
CA TYR A 93 0.41 -6.97 4.51
C TYR A 93 -0.24 -5.60 4.31
N ILE A 94 -1.57 -5.58 4.20
CA ILE A 94 -2.36 -4.36 4.00
C ILE A 94 -2.37 -3.52 5.28
N GLU A 95 -2.45 -4.15 6.45
CA GLU A 95 -2.33 -3.47 7.74
C GLU A 95 -0.97 -2.77 7.87
N VAL A 96 0.13 -3.47 7.57
CA VAL A 96 1.47 -2.87 7.56
C VAL A 96 1.57 -1.73 6.55
N LEU A 97 0.92 -1.84 5.39
CA LEU A 97 0.88 -0.73 4.43
C LEU A 97 0.22 0.51 5.05
N GLY A 98 -0.85 0.33 5.82
CA GLY A 98 -1.51 1.41 6.56
C GLY A 98 -0.61 2.04 7.63
N GLN A 99 0.08 1.20 8.42
CA GLN A 99 1.03 1.67 9.44
C GLN A 99 2.17 2.50 8.82
N VAL A 100 2.75 2.00 7.73
CA VAL A 100 3.81 2.70 6.99
C VAL A 100 3.27 3.96 6.32
N GLY A 101 2.01 3.95 5.86
CA GLY A 101 1.31 5.09 5.28
C GLY A 101 1.14 6.27 6.22
N VAL A 102 1.18 6.07 7.54
CA VAL A 102 1.21 7.19 8.49
C VAL A 102 2.45 8.07 8.28
N LYS A 103 3.62 7.47 8.02
CA LYS A 103 4.89 8.19 7.81
C LYS A 103 5.10 8.57 6.34
N TYR A 104 4.60 7.77 5.41
CA TYR A 104 4.73 7.99 3.97
C TYR A 104 3.36 8.05 3.28
N PRO A 105 2.52 9.05 3.60
CA PRO A 105 1.13 9.04 3.17
C PRO A 105 0.95 9.18 1.67
N SER A 106 1.77 9.99 0.99
CA SER A 106 1.63 10.21 -0.47
C SER A 106 1.82 8.95 -1.30
N PRO A 107 2.94 8.20 -1.19
CA PRO A 107 3.10 6.99 -1.99
C PRO A 107 2.10 5.89 -1.63
N VAL A 108 1.65 5.82 -0.37
CA VAL A 108 0.66 4.82 0.05
C VAL A 108 -0.75 5.17 -0.43
N LEU A 109 -1.21 6.43 -0.25
CA LEU A 109 -2.50 6.89 -0.76
C LEU A 109 -2.61 6.72 -2.26
N ARG A 110 -1.59 7.14 -3.02
CA ARG A 110 -1.57 6.99 -4.48
C ARG A 110 -1.75 5.53 -4.89
N ARG A 111 -1.11 4.62 -4.18
CA ARG A 111 -1.15 3.18 -4.46
C ARG A 111 -2.52 2.59 -4.11
N GLY A 112 -3.06 2.94 -2.94
CA GLY A 112 -4.42 2.56 -2.52
C GLY A 112 -5.48 3.05 -3.51
N ILE A 113 -5.44 4.33 -3.90
CA ILE A 113 -6.33 4.93 -4.91
C ILE A 113 -6.19 4.21 -6.26
N ALA A 114 -4.97 3.96 -6.72
CA ALA A 114 -4.72 3.29 -8.00
C ALA A 114 -5.31 1.87 -8.05
N ILE A 115 -5.25 1.14 -6.93
CA ILE A 115 -5.88 -0.17 -6.77
C ILE A 115 -7.40 0.00 -6.72
N CYS A 116 -7.92 0.75 -5.75
CA CYS A 116 -9.37 0.87 -5.49
C CYS A 116 -10.16 1.39 -6.69
N LYS A 117 -9.61 2.27 -7.53
CA LYS A 117 -10.33 2.82 -8.69
C LYS A 117 -10.60 1.81 -9.81
N THR A 118 -9.93 0.64 -9.79
CA THR A 118 -10.03 -0.38 -10.85
C THR A 118 -10.35 -1.78 -10.35
N ILE A 119 -10.43 -1.98 -9.03
CA ILE A 119 -10.77 -3.27 -8.45
C ILE A 119 -12.27 -3.53 -8.57
N ALA A 120 -12.65 -4.78 -8.81
CA ALA A 120 -14.04 -5.19 -9.00
C ALA A 120 -14.49 -6.04 -7.82
N GLY A 121 -15.64 -5.70 -7.24
CA GLY A 121 -16.20 -6.36 -6.07
C GLY A 121 -15.48 -6.03 -4.77
N ILE A 122 -16.16 -6.29 -3.66
CA ILE A 122 -15.60 -6.23 -2.31
C ILE A 122 -15.52 -7.66 -1.78
N SER A 123 -14.30 -8.19 -1.75
CA SER A 123 -13.88 -9.35 -0.96
C SER A 123 -12.96 -8.86 0.17
N ASP A 124 -12.40 -9.77 0.96
CA ASP A 124 -11.60 -9.44 2.16
C ASP A 124 -10.44 -8.47 1.84
N ALA A 125 -9.55 -8.82 0.90
CA ALA A 125 -8.40 -7.99 0.56
C ALA A 125 -8.80 -6.60 -0.02
N PRO A 126 -9.73 -6.50 -1.01
CA PRO A 126 -10.32 -5.23 -1.43
C PRO A 126 -10.91 -4.39 -0.28
N SER A 127 -11.61 -5.01 0.67
CA SER A 127 -12.17 -4.30 1.83
C SER A 127 -11.06 -3.74 2.73
N TYR A 128 -10.01 -4.52 3.02
CA TYR A 128 -8.87 -4.03 3.80
C TYR A 128 -8.15 -2.86 3.13
N ILE A 129 -7.85 -2.93 1.82
CA ILE A 129 -7.15 -1.82 1.14
C ILE A 129 -8.05 -0.58 1.02
N ARG A 130 -9.36 -0.76 0.82
CA ARG A 130 -10.35 0.32 0.92
C ARG A 130 -10.27 0.99 2.28
N HIS A 131 -10.37 0.20 3.36
CA HIS A 131 -10.36 0.72 4.73
C HIS A 131 -9.09 1.52 5.03
N VAL A 132 -7.92 0.96 4.73
CA VAL A 132 -6.62 1.65 4.91
C VAL A 132 -6.56 2.95 4.10
N THR A 133 -7.06 2.94 2.86
CA THR A 133 -7.03 4.13 2.00
C THR A 133 -7.98 5.22 2.53
N ILE A 134 -9.18 4.85 3.00
CA ILE A 134 -10.12 5.80 3.61
C ILE A 134 -9.54 6.37 4.90
N GLN A 135 -8.98 5.55 5.79
CA GLN A 135 -8.36 6.02 7.04
C GLN A 135 -7.21 7.01 6.78
N LEU A 136 -6.34 6.72 5.80
CA LEU A 136 -5.29 7.66 5.42
C LEU A 136 -5.86 8.94 4.80
N SER A 137 -6.95 8.85 4.05
CA SER A 137 -7.63 10.01 3.46
C SER A 137 -8.26 10.90 4.51
N LEU A 138 -8.82 10.32 5.58
CA LEU A 138 -9.31 11.04 6.75
C LEU A 138 -8.18 11.80 7.46
N LYS A 139 -7.02 11.15 7.61
CA LYS A 139 -5.86 11.73 8.29
C LYS A 139 -5.15 12.80 7.46
N TYR A 140 -5.11 12.64 6.14
CA TYR A 140 -4.40 13.51 5.20
C TYR A 140 -5.33 14.02 4.08
N PRO A 141 -6.36 14.79 4.41
CA PRO A 141 -7.44 15.11 3.49
C PRO A 141 -7.05 15.97 2.30
N ARG A 142 -6.16 16.95 2.52
CA ARG A 142 -5.63 17.79 1.44
C ARG A 142 -4.83 16.96 0.44
N LEU A 143 -3.99 16.04 0.95
CA LEU A 143 -3.22 15.14 0.10
C LEU A 143 -4.12 14.18 -0.67
N PHE A 144 -5.17 13.66 -0.04
CA PHE A 144 -6.18 12.87 -0.73
C PHE A 144 -6.87 13.68 -1.84
N ALA A 145 -7.31 14.90 -1.55
CA ALA A 145 -7.91 15.79 -2.55
C ALA A 145 -6.96 16.06 -3.72
N ASP A 146 -5.67 16.29 -3.46
CA ASP A 146 -4.64 16.48 -4.49
C ASP A 146 -4.46 15.22 -5.38
N GLU A 147 -4.45 14.02 -4.80
CA GLU A 147 -4.35 12.77 -5.57
C GLU A 147 -5.65 12.49 -6.36
N VAL A 148 -6.83 12.80 -5.80
CA VAL A 148 -8.13 12.68 -6.48
C VAL A 148 -8.27 13.70 -7.62
N ALA A 149 -7.74 14.91 -7.47
CA ALA A 149 -7.77 15.94 -8.50
C ALA A 149 -7.04 15.53 -9.78
N ARG A 150 -6.07 14.61 -9.68
CA ARG A 150 -5.33 14.05 -10.81
C ARG A 150 -6.09 12.98 -11.58
N LEU A 151 -7.19 12.48 -11.03
CA LEU A 151 -8.03 11.48 -11.67
C LEU A 151 -9.04 12.13 -12.62
N THR A 152 -9.30 11.45 -13.73
CA THR A 152 -10.42 11.80 -14.62
C THR A 152 -11.76 11.66 -13.87
N SER A 153 -12.81 12.31 -14.39
CA SER A 153 -14.16 12.17 -13.82
C SER A 153 -14.63 10.72 -13.75
N ALA A 154 -14.29 9.90 -14.76
CA ALA A 154 -14.64 8.48 -14.79
C ALA A 154 -13.91 7.69 -13.69
N GLU A 155 -12.61 7.94 -13.50
CA GLU A 155 -11.81 7.28 -12.47
C GLU A 155 -12.24 7.66 -11.05
N ARG A 156 -12.60 8.93 -10.79
CA ARG A 156 -13.14 9.34 -9.48
C ARG A 156 -14.46 8.65 -9.18
N LYS A 157 -15.37 8.60 -10.16
CA LYS A 157 -16.64 7.88 -10.03
C LYS A 157 -16.41 6.41 -9.72
N ALA A 158 -15.48 5.76 -10.42
CA ALA A 158 -15.14 4.35 -10.17
C ALA A 158 -14.59 4.15 -8.75
N LEU A 159 -13.65 5.01 -8.30
CA LEU A 159 -13.10 4.99 -6.95
C LEU A 159 -14.19 5.10 -5.88
N PHE A 160 -15.02 6.14 -5.95
CA PHE A 160 -16.03 6.39 -4.92
C PHE A 160 -17.16 5.37 -4.96
N LYS A 161 -17.51 4.87 -6.14
CA LYS A 161 -18.45 3.75 -6.28
C LYS A 161 -17.90 2.51 -5.57
N MET A 162 -16.64 2.14 -5.80
CA MET A 162 -16.01 1.01 -5.11
C MET A 162 -15.97 1.22 -3.60
N TRP A 163 -15.69 2.43 -3.11
CA TRP A 163 -15.71 2.71 -1.68
C TRP A 163 -17.11 2.72 -1.06
N ALA A 164 -18.13 3.03 -1.84
CA ALA A 164 -19.51 2.97 -1.41
C ALA A 164 -20.09 1.55 -1.47
N ASP A 165 -19.47 0.62 -2.20
CA ASP A 165 -19.95 -0.75 -2.45
C ASP A 165 -19.71 -1.72 -1.27
N GLU A 166 -19.74 -1.21 -0.04
CA GLU A 166 -19.56 -1.99 1.20
C GLU A 166 -20.90 -2.24 1.86
N GLU A 167 -21.13 -3.44 2.39
CA GLU A 167 -22.27 -3.72 3.27
C GLU A 167 -22.32 -2.74 4.46
N GLY A 168 -23.50 -2.21 4.79
CA GLY A 168 -23.63 -1.23 5.88
C GLY A 168 -23.05 0.16 5.56
N ILE A 169 -22.88 0.53 4.28
CA ILE A 169 -22.44 1.89 3.89
C ILE A 169 -23.31 3.01 4.49
N ALA A 170 -24.57 2.72 4.84
CA ALA A 170 -25.47 3.63 5.54
C ALA A 170 -24.87 4.08 6.89
N GLU A 171 -24.35 3.15 7.68
CA GLU A 171 -23.74 3.39 8.99
C GLU A 171 -22.21 3.62 8.95
N ASP A 172 -21.54 3.51 7.80
CA ASP A 172 -20.09 3.72 7.72
C ASP A 172 -19.69 5.14 8.13
N LEU A 173 -19.16 5.24 9.35
CA LEU A 173 -18.73 6.49 9.99
C LEU A 173 -17.49 7.09 9.32
N ASN A 174 -16.58 6.27 8.81
CA ASN A 174 -15.36 6.73 8.16
C ASN A 174 -15.68 7.37 6.80
N TYR A 175 -16.55 6.73 6.02
CA TYR A 175 -17.02 7.26 4.74
C TYR A 175 -17.78 8.59 4.94
N THR A 176 -18.66 8.62 5.95
CA THR A 176 -19.44 9.82 6.31
C THR A 176 -18.53 10.95 6.80
N ALA A 177 -17.55 10.65 7.66
CA ALA A 177 -16.58 11.62 8.13
C ALA A 177 -15.73 12.18 6.98
N LEU A 178 -15.29 11.35 6.03
CA LEU A 178 -14.51 11.80 4.89
C LEU A 178 -15.34 12.73 3.99
N THR A 179 -16.60 12.38 3.74
CA THR A 179 -17.53 13.20 2.96
C THR A 179 -17.69 14.59 3.59
N ARG A 180 -17.99 14.65 4.90
CA ARG A 180 -18.09 15.90 5.64
C ARG A 180 -16.80 16.71 5.55
N LEU A 181 -15.68 16.06 5.78
CA LEU A 181 -14.39 16.71 5.86
C LEU A 181 -13.92 17.27 4.50
N MET A 182 -14.26 16.61 3.39
CA MET A 182 -14.08 17.17 2.04
C MET A 182 -14.91 18.45 1.84
N ASN A 183 -16.17 18.46 2.28
CA ASN A 183 -17.02 19.65 2.18
C ASN A 183 -16.48 20.82 3.02
N GLU A 184 -16.06 20.56 4.26
CA GLU A 184 -15.58 21.58 5.20
C GLU A 184 -14.23 22.19 4.79
N ASN A 185 -13.39 21.46 4.05
CA ASN A 185 -12.06 21.91 3.65
C ASN A 185 -12.00 22.51 2.23
N GLY A 186 -13.15 22.89 1.65
CA GLY A 186 -13.21 23.52 0.33
C GLY A 186 -13.10 22.55 -0.86
N PHE A 187 -13.21 21.25 -0.62
CA PHE A 187 -13.22 20.20 -1.63
C PHE A 187 -14.64 19.66 -1.87
N SER A 188 -15.64 20.54 -1.85
CA SER A 188 -17.07 20.19 -1.89
C SER A 188 -17.48 19.38 -3.12
N ILE A 189 -16.77 19.52 -4.25
CA ILE A 189 -16.99 18.68 -5.43
C ILE A 189 -16.73 17.20 -5.14
N TYR A 190 -15.68 16.87 -4.38
CA TYR A 190 -15.36 15.49 -4.00
C TYR A 190 -16.31 14.98 -2.91
N GLY A 191 -16.69 15.83 -1.96
CA GLY A 191 -17.73 15.49 -0.98
C GLY A 191 -19.07 15.17 -1.65
N ALA A 192 -19.49 15.95 -2.66
CA ALA A 192 -20.70 15.67 -3.43
C ALA A 192 -20.59 14.40 -4.28
N GLU A 193 -19.42 14.09 -4.84
CA GLU A 193 -19.19 12.83 -5.56
C GLU A 193 -19.24 11.61 -4.61
N LEU A 194 -18.65 11.70 -3.42
CA LEU A 194 -18.74 10.66 -2.37
C LEU A 194 -20.20 10.44 -1.92
N GLN A 195 -20.94 11.52 -1.65
CA GLN A 195 -22.34 11.44 -1.22
C GLN A 195 -23.22 10.78 -2.29
N ARG A 196 -22.99 11.12 -3.58
CA ARG A 196 -23.72 10.49 -4.70
C ARG A 196 -23.42 8.99 -4.81
N ALA A 197 -22.18 8.58 -4.60
CA ALA A 197 -21.84 7.15 -4.60
C ALA A 197 -22.52 6.39 -3.45
N LYS A 198 -22.57 6.96 -2.24
CA LYS A 198 -23.33 6.39 -1.11
C LYS A 198 -24.82 6.26 -1.42
N GLN A 199 -25.45 7.34 -1.93
CA GLN A 199 -26.86 7.31 -2.32
C GLN A 199 -27.15 6.27 -3.41
N TRP A 200 -26.27 6.16 -4.41
CA TRP A 200 -26.37 5.14 -5.44
C TRP A 200 -26.38 3.72 -4.85
N ARG A 201 -25.50 3.43 -3.87
CA ARG A 201 -25.45 2.11 -3.23
C ARG A 201 -26.72 1.80 -2.44
N MET A 202 -27.23 2.78 -1.69
CA MET A 202 -28.46 2.65 -0.89
C MET A 202 -29.73 2.43 -1.75
N GLN A 203 -29.66 2.68 -3.06
CA GLN A 203 -30.75 2.41 -4.00
C GLN A 203 -30.65 1.03 -4.67
N GLN A 204 -29.53 0.31 -4.50
CA GLN A 204 -29.39 -1.02 -5.06
C GLN A 204 -30.17 -2.03 -4.23
N PRO A 205 -30.88 -2.99 -4.85
CA PRO A 205 -31.56 -4.06 -4.12
C PRO A 205 -30.55 -4.89 -3.32
N ASN A 206 -30.96 -5.34 -2.14
CA ASN A 206 -30.15 -6.09 -1.16
C ASN A 206 -29.14 -5.22 -0.37
N HIS A 207 -29.53 -4.00 -0.02
CA HIS A 207 -28.77 -3.09 0.84
C HIS A 207 -29.66 -2.26 1.77
#